data_AF-A0AAD6NKV9-F1
#
_entry.id   AF-A0AAD6NKV9-F1
#
_cell.length_a   1.000
_cell.length_b   1.000
_cell.length_c   1.000
_cell.angle_alpha   90.00
_cell.angle_beta   90.00
_cell.angle_gamma   90.00
#
_symmetry.space_group_name_H-M   'P 1'
#
loop_
_entity.id
_entity.type
_entity.pdbx_description
1 polymer ?
#
loop_
_entity_poly.entity_id
_entity_poly.type
_entity_poly.pdbx_seq_one_letter_code
_entity_poly.pdbx_strand_id
1 'polypeptide(L)'
;MMRTVLHAILLLVFCCSLARANTEKVIFTAPDASSQHVDVLDTNPSPIGELSAAKESEQLRLRVELPRAFPSADAPRGVDSWVHLKDLKPGARYEARVCWAATVSDATNLRIDRQMHVADLIEQAPSDFWLSVHPMGKHVLGSHMYLKISAIASYYTTNATLMQHPEPVLADIILDEFLLGVLPRSLLNVGLFIVLMGAASWYMGIWVVDWITAVAQSELKKKAA
;
A
#
# COMPACT_ATOMS: atom_id res chain seq x y z
N MET A 1 -6.71 -25.29 25.55
CA MET A 1 -7.28 -24.74 24.30
C MET A 1 -7.29 -23.20 24.29
N MET A 2 -7.90 -22.51 25.26
CA MET A 2 -7.95 -21.04 25.26
C MET A 2 -6.56 -20.36 25.34
N ARG A 3 -5.63 -20.90 26.13
CA ARG A 3 -4.25 -20.38 26.22
C ARG A 3 -3.49 -20.53 24.90
N THR A 4 -3.58 -21.68 24.22
CA THR A 4 -2.85 -21.90 22.95
C THR A 4 -3.39 -21.00 21.83
N VAL A 5 -4.71 -20.80 21.79
CA VAL A 5 -5.34 -19.86 20.84
C VAL A 5 -4.86 -18.43 21.10
N LEU A 6 -4.80 -18.00 22.37
CA LEU A 6 -4.29 -16.66 22.71
C LEU A 6 -2.84 -16.44 22.26
N HIS A 7 -1.95 -17.42 22.47
CA HIS A 7 -0.56 -17.31 22.03
C HIS A 7 -0.45 -17.27 20.49
N ALA A 8 -1.26 -18.06 19.79
CA ALA A 8 -1.30 -18.03 18.33
C ALA A 8 -1.79 -16.67 17.81
N ILE A 9 -2.79 -16.06 18.44
CA ILE A 9 -3.28 -14.71 18.08
C ILE A 9 -2.18 -13.67 18.35
N LEU A 10 -1.53 -13.70 19.51
CA LEU A 10 -0.45 -12.76 19.83
C LEU A 10 0.73 -12.89 18.86
N LEU A 11 1.11 -14.12 18.52
CA LEU A 11 2.14 -14.39 17.52
C LEU A 11 1.74 -13.85 16.15
N LEU A 12 0.48 -14.06 15.73
CA LEU A 12 -0.03 -13.52 14.47
C LEU A 12 0.04 -11.99 14.44
N VAL A 13 -0.42 -11.32 15.50
CA VAL A 13 -0.36 -9.85 15.62
C VAL A 13 1.08 -9.36 15.56
N PHE A 14 2.00 -10.04 16.24
CA PHE A 14 3.42 -9.72 16.18
C PHE A 14 3.99 -9.89 14.76
N CYS A 15 3.72 -11.01 14.08
CA CYS A 15 4.17 -11.23 12.71
C CYS A 15 3.62 -10.19 11.73
N CYS A 16 2.34 -9.78 11.88
CA CYS A 16 1.75 -8.73 11.05
C CYS A 16 2.45 -7.37 11.23
N SER A 17 2.97 -7.07 12.42
CA SER A 17 3.69 -5.81 12.68
C SER A 17 5.07 -5.73 12.00
N LEU A 18 5.64 -6.87 11.62
CA LEU A 18 6.94 -6.94 10.93
C LEU A 18 6.80 -6.90 9.41
N ALA A 19 5.58 -7.00 8.87
CA ALA A 19 5.34 -6.97 7.44
C ALA A 19 5.58 -5.56 6.89
N ARG A 20 6.71 -5.38 6.21
CA ARG A 20 6.99 -4.19 5.39
C ARG A 20 6.67 -4.51 3.94
N ALA A 21 6.02 -3.57 3.27
CA ALA A 21 5.80 -3.61 1.83
C ALA A 21 6.23 -2.27 1.23
N ASN A 22 6.47 -2.25 -0.08
CA ASN A 22 6.73 -1.03 -0.85
C ASN A 22 5.42 -0.24 -1.04
N THR A 23 4.87 0.18 0.09
CA THR A 23 3.67 1.01 0.16
C THR A 23 3.79 1.96 1.32
N GLU A 24 3.38 3.20 1.07
CA GLU A 24 3.29 4.25 2.06
C GLU A 24 1.84 4.72 2.06
N LYS A 25 1.31 5.00 3.25
CA LYS A 25 -0.11 5.29 3.42
C LYS A 25 -0.38 6.44 4.35
N VAL A 26 -1.43 7.19 4.05
CA VAL A 26 -1.99 8.20 4.93
C VAL A 26 -3.48 7.95 5.08
N ILE A 27 -3.96 8.06 6.32
CA ILE A 27 -5.37 7.92 6.66
C ILE A 27 -5.88 9.28 7.09
N PHE A 28 -7.01 9.70 6.53
CA PHE A 28 -7.59 11.00 6.80
C PHE A 28 -9.12 10.91 6.78
N THR A 29 -9.77 11.93 7.33
CA THR A 29 -11.22 12.06 7.30
C THR A 29 -11.59 13.19 6.36
N ALA A 30 -12.58 12.95 5.50
CA ALA A 30 -13.14 13.97 4.63
C ALA A 30 -13.71 15.14 5.44
N PRO A 31 -13.37 16.40 5.09
CA PRO A 31 -13.91 17.56 5.77
C PRO A 31 -15.43 17.57 5.64
N ASP A 32 -16.09 18.02 6.70
CA ASP A 32 -17.51 18.29 6.63
C ASP A 32 -17.73 19.49 5.70
N ALA A 33 -18.85 19.51 4.99
CA ALA A 33 -19.20 20.61 4.11
C ALA A 33 -19.23 22.00 4.82
N SER A 34 -19.22 22.01 6.15
CA SER A 34 -19.24 23.19 7.02
C SER A 34 -17.93 23.52 7.74
N SER A 35 -16.88 22.70 7.66
CA SER A 35 -15.64 22.95 8.43
C SER A 35 -14.74 23.98 7.72
N GLN A 36 -15.02 25.26 7.99
CA GLN A 36 -14.40 26.44 7.39
C GLN A 36 -13.05 26.86 8.03
N HIS A 37 -12.54 26.06 8.98
CA HIS A 37 -11.36 26.37 9.80
C HIS A 37 -10.38 25.19 9.82
N VAL A 38 -9.70 24.96 8.71
CA VAL A 38 -8.51 24.10 8.67
C VAL A 38 -7.42 24.86 7.94
N ASP A 39 -6.16 24.65 8.33
CA ASP A 39 -4.96 25.23 7.73
C ASP A 39 -5.07 25.13 6.21
N VAL A 40 -5.40 26.24 5.57
CA VAL A 40 -5.71 26.29 4.14
C VAL A 40 -4.38 26.38 3.41
N LEU A 41 -4.17 25.52 2.43
CA LEU A 41 -3.09 25.71 1.49
C LEU A 41 -3.39 27.00 0.69
N ASP A 42 -2.72 28.10 1.03
CA ASP A 42 -2.91 29.42 0.39
C ASP A 42 -2.54 29.41 -1.11
N THR A 43 -1.77 28.42 -1.55
CA THR A 43 -1.43 28.17 -2.94
C THR A 43 -2.25 27.01 -3.49
N ASN A 44 -2.92 27.20 -4.63
CA ASN A 44 -3.47 26.08 -5.40
C ASN A 44 -2.31 25.42 -6.17
N PRO A 45 -1.81 24.24 -5.75
CA PRO A 45 -0.74 23.57 -6.47
C PRO A 45 -1.27 23.04 -7.80
N SER A 46 -0.42 22.96 -8.81
CA SER A 46 -0.74 22.26 -10.07
C SER A 46 -0.74 20.75 -9.80
N PRO A 47 -1.89 20.06 -9.85
CA PRO A 47 -1.95 18.64 -9.55
C PRO A 47 -1.39 17.82 -10.71
N ILE A 48 -0.65 16.76 -10.39
CA ILE A 48 -0.13 15.78 -11.36
C ILE A 48 -1.21 14.80 -11.83
N GLY A 49 -2.36 14.77 -11.15
CA GLY A 49 -3.51 13.97 -11.50
C GLY A 49 -4.64 14.10 -10.48
N GLU A 50 -5.73 13.37 -10.72
CA GLU A 50 -6.95 13.45 -9.93
C GLU A 50 -7.46 12.05 -9.57
N LEU A 51 -8.03 11.92 -8.38
CA LEU A 51 -8.74 10.74 -7.89
C LEU A 51 -10.13 11.16 -7.43
N SER A 52 -11.17 10.42 -7.82
CA SER A 52 -12.56 10.72 -7.45
C SER A 52 -13.17 9.55 -6.70
N ALA A 53 -13.77 9.84 -5.54
CA ALA A 53 -14.50 8.87 -4.74
C ALA A 53 -15.98 8.70 -5.15
N ALA A 54 -16.38 9.20 -6.32
CA ALA A 54 -17.72 8.99 -6.85
C ALA A 54 -18.02 7.48 -6.99
N LYS A 55 -19.25 7.05 -6.64
CA LYS A 55 -19.64 5.64 -6.48
C LYS A 55 -19.42 4.75 -7.72
N GLU A 56 -19.27 5.34 -8.91
CA GLU A 56 -19.09 4.65 -10.19
C GLU A 56 -17.72 4.91 -10.83
N SER A 57 -16.83 5.64 -10.14
CA SER A 57 -15.56 6.05 -10.73
C SER A 57 -14.53 4.93 -10.68
N GLU A 58 -13.95 4.58 -11.83
CA GLU A 58 -12.72 3.79 -11.91
C GLU A 58 -11.48 4.59 -11.48
N GLN A 59 -11.63 5.90 -11.21
CA GLN A 59 -10.56 6.82 -10.80
C GLN A 59 -10.24 6.74 -9.31
N LEU A 60 -10.33 5.54 -8.72
CA LEU A 60 -9.79 5.25 -7.39
C LEU A 60 -8.31 4.88 -7.45
N ARG A 61 -7.75 4.78 -8.65
CA ARG A 61 -6.34 4.49 -8.92
C ARG A 61 -5.79 5.46 -9.95
N LEU A 62 -4.61 5.99 -9.68
CA LEU A 62 -3.83 6.83 -10.58
C LEU A 62 -2.43 6.23 -10.71
N ARG A 63 -2.05 5.84 -11.94
CA ARG A 63 -0.69 5.39 -12.24
C ARG A 63 0.11 6.57 -12.79
N VAL A 64 1.22 6.91 -12.14
CA VAL A 64 2.00 8.10 -12.47
C VAL A 64 3.48 7.90 -12.15
N GLU A 65 4.33 8.60 -12.89
CA GLU A 65 5.76 8.70 -12.59
C GLU A 65 5.98 9.86 -11.61
N LEU A 66 6.42 9.53 -10.40
CA LEU A 66 6.71 10.51 -9.37
C LEU A 66 8.16 10.97 -9.49
N PRO A 67 8.42 12.27 -9.77
CA PRO A 67 9.77 12.80 -9.72
C PRO A 67 10.29 12.70 -8.28
N ARG A 68 11.57 12.38 -8.12
CA ARG A 68 12.25 12.30 -6.82
C ARG A 68 13.53 13.12 -6.86
N ALA A 69 14.06 13.45 -5.69
CA ALA A 69 15.38 14.06 -5.55
C ALA A 69 16.07 13.53 -4.30
N PHE A 70 17.40 13.57 -4.30
CA PHE A 70 18.15 13.33 -3.07
C PHE A 70 17.85 14.44 -2.06
N PRO A 71 17.84 14.12 -0.74
CA PRO A 71 17.62 15.13 0.30
C PRO A 71 18.63 16.27 0.19
N SER A 72 18.14 17.51 0.24
CA SER A 72 18.97 18.73 0.30
C SER A 72 18.54 19.61 1.46
N ALA A 73 19.32 20.67 1.74
CA ALA A 73 18.98 21.62 2.80
C ALA A 73 17.64 22.33 2.54
N ASP A 74 17.35 22.66 1.28
CA ASP A 74 16.13 23.34 0.86
C ASP A 74 14.95 22.38 0.68
N ALA A 75 15.25 21.12 0.34
CA ALA A 75 14.26 20.07 0.07
C ALA A 75 14.63 18.76 0.80
N PRO A 76 14.50 18.71 2.15
CA PRO A 76 14.91 17.54 2.93
C PRO A 76 14.08 16.29 2.64
N ARG A 77 12.91 16.45 2.01
CA ARG A 77 12.01 15.35 1.61
C ARG A 77 11.93 15.14 0.09
N GLY A 78 12.90 15.64 -0.65
CA GLY A 78 12.94 15.49 -2.10
C GLY A 78 11.87 16.33 -2.79
N VAL A 79 11.20 15.76 -3.80
CA VAL A 79 10.28 16.51 -4.68
C VAL A 79 8.84 16.32 -4.24
N ASP A 80 8.10 17.42 -4.16
CA ASP A 80 6.68 17.43 -3.83
C ASP A 80 5.81 17.29 -5.09
N SER A 81 4.91 16.32 -5.06
CA SER A 81 3.87 16.10 -6.06
C SER A 81 2.49 16.19 -5.42
N TRP A 82 1.51 16.69 -6.16
CA TRP A 82 0.17 16.96 -5.63
C TRP A 82 -0.90 16.22 -6.42
N VAL A 83 -1.78 15.50 -5.73
CA VAL A 83 -2.94 14.81 -6.35
C VAL A 83 -4.22 15.42 -5.80
N HIS A 84 -5.15 15.75 -6.69
CA HIS A 84 -6.45 16.27 -6.30
C HIS A 84 -7.41 15.12 -5.98
N LEU A 85 -7.99 15.15 -4.78
CA LEU A 85 -9.00 14.21 -4.30
C LEU A 85 -10.38 14.87 -4.39
N LYS A 86 -11.27 14.30 -5.21
CA LYS A 86 -12.62 14.80 -5.49
C LYS A 86 -13.72 13.89 -4.96
N ASP A 87 -14.90 14.47 -4.81
CA ASP A 87 -16.15 13.76 -4.53
C ASP A 87 -16.10 12.89 -3.27
N LEU A 88 -15.30 13.30 -2.28
CA LEU A 88 -15.22 12.59 -1.00
C LEU A 88 -16.55 12.72 -0.26
N LYS A 89 -16.95 11.66 0.44
CA LYS A 89 -18.15 11.70 1.29
C LYS A 89 -17.81 12.44 2.59
N PRO A 90 -18.52 13.53 2.94
CA PRO A 90 -18.27 14.26 4.18
C PRO A 90 -18.28 13.33 5.41
N GLY A 91 -17.29 13.48 6.29
CA GLY A 91 -17.14 12.67 7.51
C GLY A 91 -16.70 11.21 7.27
N ALA A 92 -16.61 10.75 6.02
CA ALA A 92 -16.08 9.43 5.73
C ALA A 92 -14.56 9.40 5.88
N ARG A 93 -14.05 8.26 6.33
CA ARG A 93 -12.63 8.02 6.51
C ARG A 93 -12.06 7.36 5.26
N TYR A 94 -10.91 7.85 4.80
CA TYR A 94 -10.23 7.37 3.61
C TYR A 94 -8.77 7.01 3.92
N GLU A 95 -8.23 6.07 3.16
CA GLU A 95 -6.80 5.77 3.11
C GLU A 95 -6.31 6.01 1.68
N ALA A 96 -5.33 6.90 1.55
CA ALA A 96 -4.56 7.04 0.32
C ALA A 96 -3.27 6.23 0.46
N ARG A 97 -2.97 5.41 -0.55
CA ARG A 97 -1.79 4.57 -0.63
C ARG A 97 -0.99 4.94 -1.85
N VAL A 98 0.32 5.04 -1.68
CA VAL A 98 1.29 5.07 -2.78
C VAL A 98 1.97 3.72 -2.78
N CYS A 99 1.89 2.98 -3.88
CA CYS A 99 2.51 1.67 -4.07
C CYS A 99 3.54 1.79 -5.19
N TRP A 100 4.75 1.30 -4.98
CA TRP A 100 5.82 1.36 -5.98
C TRP A 100 6.51 0.02 -6.15
N ALA A 101 7.13 -0.19 -7.32
CA ALA A 101 7.94 -1.36 -7.56
C ALA A 101 9.20 -1.32 -6.68
N ALA A 102 9.56 -2.45 -6.07
CA ALA A 102 10.81 -2.58 -5.31
C ALA A 102 12.06 -2.46 -6.20
N THR A 103 11.89 -2.68 -7.50
CA THR A 103 12.94 -2.63 -8.53
C THR A 103 12.52 -1.65 -9.60
N VAL A 104 13.36 -0.67 -9.89
CA VAL A 104 13.21 0.18 -11.08
C VAL A 104 14.25 -0.32 -12.07
N SER A 105 13.81 -1.00 -13.13
CA SER A 105 14.66 -1.22 -14.30
C SER A 105 14.51 0.00 -15.20
N ASP A 106 15.63 0.57 -15.67
CA ASP A 106 15.63 1.47 -16.81
C ASP A 106 14.90 0.76 -17.97
N ALA A 107 13.67 1.19 -18.25
CA ALA A 107 12.72 0.47 -19.09
C ALA A 107 13.07 0.53 -20.59
N THR A 108 14.21 1.12 -20.95
CA THR A 108 14.61 1.25 -22.35
C THR A 108 15.50 0.11 -22.87
N ASN A 109 16.05 -0.77 -22.02
CA ASN A 109 16.93 -1.86 -22.47
C ASN A 109 16.84 -3.15 -21.65
N LEU A 110 15.64 -3.64 -21.35
CA LEU A 110 15.46 -5.01 -20.86
C LEU A 110 15.58 -6.01 -22.02
N ARG A 111 16.75 -6.02 -22.65
CA ARG A 111 17.19 -7.09 -23.53
C ARG A 111 17.55 -8.24 -22.61
N ILE A 112 16.68 -9.26 -22.53
CA ILE A 112 16.98 -10.51 -21.85
C ILE A 112 18.09 -11.20 -22.65
N ASP A 113 19.32 -10.75 -22.46
CA ASP A 113 20.49 -11.45 -22.97
C ASP A 113 20.84 -12.57 -22.00
N ARG A 114 21.14 -13.73 -22.56
CA ARG A 114 21.23 -15.03 -21.86
C ARG A 114 22.50 -15.17 -21.00
N GLN A 115 23.21 -14.07 -20.75
CA GLN A 115 24.43 -14.00 -19.94
C GLN A 115 24.22 -13.05 -18.75
N MET A 116 23.48 -13.53 -17.75
CA MET A 116 23.17 -12.79 -16.54
C MET A 116 24.41 -12.63 -15.65
N HIS A 117 25.11 -11.49 -15.73
CA HIS A 117 25.99 -11.05 -14.65
C HIS A 117 25.10 -10.49 -13.53
N VAL A 118 24.99 -11.25 -12.45
CA VAL A 118 24.17 -10.96 -11.26
C VAL A 118 24.61 -9.67 -10.53
N ALA A 119 25.72 -9.06 -10.94
CA ALA A 119 26.25 -7.82 -10.39
C ALA A 119 25.54 -6.54 -10.88
N ASP A 120 24.82 -6.60 -12.02
CA ASP A 120 24.06 -5.45 -12.55
C ASP A 120 22.59 -5.44 -12.07
N LEU A 121 22.20 -6.38 -11.20
CA LEU A 121 20.85 -6.46 -10.60
C LEU A 121 20.67 -5.56 -9.37
N ILE A 122 21.40 -4.46 -9.27
CA ILE A 122 21.33 -3.51 -8.16
C ILE A 122 21.28 -2.13 -8.84
N GLU A 123 20.16 -1.44 -8.84
CA GLU A 123 19.58 -0.88 -7.64
C GLU A 123 18.08 -1.17 -7.50
N GLN A 124 17.74 -1.87 -6.43
CA GLN A 124 16.59 -1.42 -5.64
C GLN A 124 16.83 0.06 -5.43
N ALA A 125 16.07 0.95 -6.07
CA ALA A 125 16.09 2.35 -5.73
C ALA A 125 15.11 2.50 -4.57
N PRO A 126 15.54 2.32 -3.29
CA PRO A 126 14.69 2.68 -2.18
C PRO A 126 14.25 4.12 -2.42
N SER A 127 12.95 4.27 -2.48
CA SER A 127 12.29 5.54 -2.61
C SER A 127 11.48 5.66 -1.35
N ASP A 128 11.87 6.63 -0.53
CA ASP A 128 11.11 6.96 0.66
C ASP A 128 10.05 7.98 0.26
N PHE A 129 8.81 7.71 0.65
CA PHE A 129 7.68 8.58 0.38
C PHE A 129 7.17 9.17 1.69
N TRP A 130 6.75 10.43 1.63
CA TRP A 130 6.09 11.10 2.73
C TRP A 130 4.77 11.68 2.27
N LEU A 131 3.68 11.36 2.98
CA LEU A 131 2.34 11.71 2.56
C LEU A 131 1.71 12.67 3.57
N SER A 132 1.04 13.70 3.07
CA SER A 132 0.19 14.58 3.88
C SER A 132 -1.03 15.02 3.09
N VAL A 133 -2.13 15.30 3.78
CA VAL A 133 -3.38 15.69 3.16
C VAL A 133 -3.75 17.08 3.62
N HIS A 134 -4.12 17.93 2.67
CA HIS A 134 -4.43 19.34 2.87
C HIS A 134 -5.83 19.62 2.32
N PRO A 135 -6.71 20.29 3.07
CA PRO A 135 -8.01 20.69 2.57
C PRO A 135 -7.87 21.77 1.50
N MET A 136 -8.77 21.73 0.53
CA MET A 136 -8.87 22.82 -0.44
C MET A 136 -9.53 24.04 0.22
N GLY A 137 -9.06 25.25 -0.10
CA GLY A 137 -9.53 26.49 0.54
C GLY A 137 -11.02 26.79 0.37
N LYS A 138 -11.49 27.81 1.11
CA LYS A 138 -12.90 28.17 1.44
C LYS A 138 -13.92 28.29 0.30
N HIS A 139 -13.56 28.11 -0.97
CA HIS A 139 -14.41 28.41 -2.12
C HIS A 139 -14.81 27.22 -2.99
N VAL A 140 -14.50 25.97 -2.60
CA VAL A 140 -14.86 24.80 -3.40
C VAL A 140 -16.09 24.11 -2.81
N LEU A 141 -17.17 24.04 -3.59
CA LEU A 141 -18.36 23.26 -3.26
C LEU A 141 -18.01 21.77 -3.38
N GLY A 142 -18.07 21.04 -2.27
CA GLY A 142 -17.74 19.61 -2.22
C GLY A 142 -16.58 19.31 -1.27
N SER A 143 -16.44 18.06 -0.84
CA SER A 143 -15.33 17.65 0.01
C SER A 143 -14.11 17.36 -0.86
N HIS A 144 -13.37 18.41 -1.20
CA HIS A 144 -12.15 18.36 -2.01
C HIS A 144 -10.91 18.49 -1.14
N MET A 145 -9.87 17.70 -1.46
CA MET A 145 -8.59 17.75 -0.75
C MET A 145 -7.42 17.55 -1.71
N TYR A 146 -6.24 17.96 -1.27
CA TYR A 146 -4.98 17.71 -1.93
C TYR A 146 -4.16 16.68 -1.15
N LEU A 147 -3.73 15.63 -1.83
CA LEU A 147 -2.72 14.71 -1.34
C LEU A 147 -1.34 15.21 -1.79
N LYS A 148 -0.51 15.60 -0.84
CA LYS A 148 0.90 15.92 -1.04
C LYS A 148 1.72 14.65 -0.87
N ILE A 149 2.55 14.35 -1.87
CA ILE A 149 3.46 13.21 -1.91
C ILE A 149 4.87 13.76 -2.10
N SER A 150 5.71 13.63 -1.08
CA SER A 150 7.13 13.97 -1.17
C SER A 150 7.93 12.70 -1.47
N ALA A 151 8.69 12.69 -2.57
CA ALA A 151 9.44 11.51 -3.02
C ALA A 151 10.95 11.75 -2.91
N ILE A 152 11.63 10.85 -2.19
CA ILE A 152 13.06 10.91 -1.88
C ILE A 152 13.80 9.81 -2.63
N ALA A 153 14.89 10.17 -3.30
CA ALA A 153 15.85 9.17 -3.79
C ALA A 153 16.78 8.76 -2.63
N SER A 154 16.87 7.46 -2.33
CA SER A 154 17.68 6.95 -1.21
C SER A 154 18.66 5.83 -1.58
N TYR A 155 19.26 5.90 -2.77
CA TYR A 155 20.26 4.94 -3.25
C TYR A 155 21.64 5.58 -3.47
N TYR A 156 22.65 4.76 -3.75
CA TYR A 156 24.01 5.21 -4.05
C TYR A 156 24.56 4.43 -5.23
N THR A 157 24.77 5.13 -6.33
CA THR A 157 25.31 4.57 -7.56
C THR A 157 26.65 5.19 -7.93
N THR A 158 27.45 4.46 -8.68
CA THR A 158 28.70 4.96 -9.29
C THR A 158 28.41 5.88 -10.47
N ASN A 159 27.19 5.88 -11.01
CA ASN A 159 26.79 6.76 -12.09
C ASN A 159 26.50 8.18 -11.56
N ALA A 160 27.45 9.10 -11.78
CA ALA A 160 27.33 10.49 -11.33
C ALA A 160 26.08 11.20 -11.87
N THR A 161 25.61 10.87 -13.08
CA THR A 161 24.41 11.46 -13.67
C THR A 161 23.16 11.07 -12.87
N LEU A 162 23.04 9.80 -12.48
CA LEU A 162 21.91 9.32 -11.68
C LEU A 162 21.94 9.82 -10.23
N MET A 163 23.14 10.10 -9.69
CA MET A 163 23.32 10.76 -8.39
C MET A 163 22.94 12.25 -8.41
N GLN A 164 23.01 12.91 -9.57
CA GLN A 164 22.63 14.31 -9.72
C GLN A 164 21.16 14.47 -10.12
N HIS A 165 20.67 13.60 -11.01
CA HIS A 165 19.33 13.62 -11.57
C HIS A 165 18.70 12.23 -11.46
N PRO A 166 18.14 11.88 -10.29
CA PRO A 166 17.51 10.59 -10.12
C PRO A 166 16.25 10.49 -10.97
N GLU A 167 16.05 9.33 -11.60
CA GLU A 167 14.89 9.08 -12.45
C GLU A 167 13.58 9.07 -11.65
N PRO A 168 12.44 9.37 -12.28
CA PRO A 168 11.14 9.20 -11.64
C PRO A 168 10.85 7.75 -11.21
N VAL A 169 9.94 7.58 -10.25
CA VAL A 169 9.43 6.26 -9.83
C VAL A 169 8.05 6.05 -10.40
N LEU A 170 7.83 4.94 -11.11
CA LEU A 170 6.47 4.52 -11.44
C LEU A 170 5.73 4.06 -10.17
N ALA A 171 4.67 4.78 -9.81
CA ALA A 171 3.86 4.48 -8.64
C ALA A 171 2.36 4.39 -9.00
N ASP A 172 1.66 3.54 -8.26
CA ASP A 172 0.22 3.44 -8.25
C ASP A 172 -0.31 4.12 -6.98
N ILE A 173 -1.08 5.19 -7.17
CA ILE A 173 -1.74 5.94 -6.09
C ILE A 173 -3.18 5.46 -6.01
N ILE A 174 -3.60 4.97 -4.86
CA ILE A 174 -4.93 4.37 -4.66
C ILE A 174 -5.64 5.10 -3.53
N LEU A 175 -6.90 5.50 -3.77
CA LEU A 175 -7.80 6.05 -2.76
C LEU A 175 -8.84 4.99 -2.37
N ASP A 176 -8.92 4.66 -1.09
CA ASP A 176 -9.86 3.66 -0.57
C ASP A 176 -10.69 4.21 0.59
N GLU A 177 -11.99 3.93 0.57
CA GLU A 177 -12.94 4.34 1.60
C GLU A 177 -12.99 3.30 2.72
N PHE A 178 -13.07 3.74 3.98
CA PHE A 178 -13.25 2.82 5.11
C PHE A 178 -14.71 2.42 5.26
N LEU A 179 -14.95 1.12 5.33
CA LEU A 179 -16.23 0.56 5.75
C LEU A 179 -16.35 0.69 7.28
N LEU A 180 -17.43 1.33 7.74
CA LEU A 180 -17.74 1.54 9.16
C LEU A 180 -16.63 2.27 9.95
N GLY A 181 -15.71 2.96 9.26
CA GLY A 181 -14.58 3.66 9.89
C GLY A 181 -13.46 2.74 10.41
N VAL A 182 -13.56 1.43 10.21
CA VAL A 182 -12.60 0.44 10.76
C VAL A 182 -11.70 -0.18 9.69
N LEU A 183 -12.27 -0.64 8.57
CA LEU A 183 -11.55 -1.43 7.57
C LEU A 183 -11.60 -0.79 6.18
N PRO A 184 -10.50 -0.72 5.41
CA PRO A 184 -10.55 -0.35 4.01
C PRO A 184 -11.49 -1.25 3.22
N ARG A 185 -12.32 -0.69 2.33
CA ARG A 185 -13.34 -1.43 1.58
C ARG A 185 -12.72 -2.50 0.69
N SER A 186 -11.56 -2.25 0.08
CA SER A 186 -10.87 -3.24 -0.75
C SER A 186 -10.40 -4.48 0.03
N LEU A 187 -10.11 -4.31 1.33
CA LEU A 187 -9.61 -5.40 2.18
C LEU A 187 -10.70 -6.41 2.54
N LEU A 188 -11.98 -6.04 2.41
CA LEU A 188 -13.10 -6.91 2.76
C LEU A 188 -13.10 -8.22 1.96
N ASN A 189 -13.00 -8.11 0.63
CA ASN A 189 -13.09 -9.29 -0.26
C ASN A 189 -11.90 -10.22 -0.05
N VAL A 190 -10.70 -9.65 0.08
CA VAL A 190 -9.46 -10.41 0.32
C VAL A 190 -9.49 -11.07 1.70
N GLY A 191 -9.89 -10.32 2.73
CA GLY A 191 -10.00 -10.83 4.09
C GLY A 191 -11.02 -11.97 4.19
N LEU A 192 -12.19 -11.81 3.57
CA LEU A 192 -13.22 -12.86 3.52
C LEU A 192 -12.68 -14.13 2.84
N PHE A 193 -12.01 -13.98 1.69
CA PHE A 193 -11.40 -15.10 0.99
C PHE A 193 -10.37 -15.85 1.86
N ILE A 194 -9.48 -15.12 2.53
CA ILE A 194 -8.47 -15.71 3.42
C ILE A 194 -9.13 -16.47 4.58
N VAL A 195 -10.17 -15.90 5.20
CA VAL A 195 -10.89 -16.57 6.30
C VAL A 195 -11.55 -17.87 5.82
N LEU A 196 -12.20 -17.85 4.66
CA LEU A 196 -12.82 -19.05 4.08
C LEU A 196 -11.79 -20.13 3.76
N MET A 197 -10.68 -19.75 3.13
CA MET A 197 -9.60 -20.69 2.81
C MET A 197 -8.92 -21.25 4.07
N GLY A 198 -8.74 -20.42 5.10
CA GLY A 198 -8.21 -20.84 6.39
C GLY A 198 -9.11 -21.86 7.07
N ALA A 199 -10.42 -21.62 7.09
CA ALA A 199 -11.40 -22.54 7.68
C ALA A 199 -11.46 -23.88 6.91
N ALA A 200 -11.46 -23.83 5.57
CA ALA A 200 -11.41 -25.02 4.74
C ALA A 200 -10.14 -25.84 4.99
N SER A 201 -8.98 -25.17 5.05
CA SER A 201 -7.68 -25.81 5.31
C SER A 201 -7.65 -26.45 6.70
N TRP A 202 -8.18 -25.77 7.71
CA TRP A 202 -8.31 -26.29 9.07
C TRP A 202 -9.17 -27.55 9.12
N TYR A 203 -10.35 -27.51 8.50
CA TYR A 203 -11.26 -28.66 8.41
C TYR A 203 -10.61 -29.85 7.71
N MET A 204 -9.94 -29.60 6.59
CA MET A 204 -9.22 -30.63 5.84
C MET A 204 -8.09 -31.25 6.66
N GLY A 205 -7.39 -30.45 7.48
CA GLY A 205 -6.37 -30.93 8.40
C GLY A 205 -6.92 -31.91 9.44
N ILE A 206 -8.05 -31.58 10.08
CA ILE A 206 -8.72 -32.48 11.04
C ILE A 206 -9.11 -33.80 10.35
N TRP A 207 -9.73 -33.70 9.16
CA TRP A 207 -10.18 -34.86 8.41
C TRP A 207 -9.03 -35.81 8.05
N VAL A 208 -7.88 -35.27 7.62
CA VAL A 208 -6.68 -36.07 7.32
C VAL A 208 -6.13 -36.75 8.58
N VAL A 209 -6.10 -36.06 9.72
CA VAL A 209 -5.64 -36.65 10.99
C VAL A 209 -6.56 -37.79 11.42
N ASP A 210 -7.88 -37.59 11.34
CA ASP A 210 -8.86 -38.63 11.67
C ASP A 210 -8.75 -39.84 10.73
N TRP A 211 -8.49 -39.60 9.44
CA TRP A 211 -8.26 -40.68 8.47
C TRP A 211 -6.99 -41.48 8.77
N ILE A 212 -5.86 -40.80 9.03
CA ILE A 212 -4.59 -41.48 9.36
C ILE A 212 -4.73 -42.30 10.64
N THR A 213 -5.37 -41.74 11.68
CA THR A 213 -5.59 -42.46 12.94
C THR A 213 -6.50 -43.67 12.76
N ALA A 214 -7.55 -43.57 11.94
CA ALA A 214 -8.42 -44.71 11.61
C ALA A 214 -7.66 -45.83 10.88
N VAL A 215 -6.81 -45.49 9.90
CA VAL A 215 -5.97 -46.47 9.19
C VAL A 215 -5.00 -47.15 10.17
N ALA A 216 -4.31 -46.38 11.01
CA ALA A 216 -3.37 -46.92 12.00
C ALA A 216 -4.06 -47.89 12.98
N GLN A 217 -5.26 -47.55 13.46
CA GLN A 217 -6.03 -48.43 14.34
C GLN A 217 -6.50 -49.71 13.63
N SER A 218 -6.87 -49.63 12.35
CA SER A 218 -7.29 -50.80 11.57
C SER A 218 -6.16 -51.81 11.37
N GLU A 219 -4.93 -51.34 11.16
CA GLU A 219 -3.74 -52.19 11.01
C GLU A 219 -3.32 -52.83 12.34
N LEU A 220 -3.40 -52.09 13.45
CA LEU A 220 -3.17 -52.65 14.79
C LEU A 220 -4.19 -53.76 15.12
N LYS A 221 -5.46 -53.56 14.75
CA LYS A 221 -6.51 -54.55 14.99
C LYS A 221 -6.32 -55.83 14.15
N LYS A 222 -5.81 -55.72 12.91
CA LYS A 222 -5.45 -56.87 12.07
C LYS A 222 -4.26 -57.66 12.62
N LYS A 223 -3.26 -57.01 13.23
CA LYS A 223 -2.10 -57.71 13.84
C LYS A 223 -2.44 -58.43 15.15
N ALA A 224 -3.51 -58.01 15.82
CA ALA A 224 -3.94 -58.59 17.09
C ALA A 224 -4.93 -59.76 16.95
N ALA A 225 -5.41 -60.03 15.73
CA ALA A 225 -6.30 -61.14 15.38
C ALA A 225 -5.52 -62.25 14.67
#